data_AF-B3S911-F1
#
_entry.id   AF-B3S911-F1
#
_cell.length_a   1.000
_cell.length_b   1.000
_cell.length_c   1.000
_cell.angle_alpha   90.00
_cell.angle_beta   90.00
_cell.angle_gamma   90.00
#
_symmetry.space_group_name_H-M   'P 1'
#
loop_
_entity.id
_entity.type
_entity.pdbx_description
1 polymer ?
#
loop_
_entity_poly.entity_id
_entity_poly.type
_entity_poly.pdbx_seq_one_letter_code
_entity_poly.pdbx_strand_id
1 'polypeptide(L)'
;MAVSSAPNTATTIDSSIKPAITTAEQEGRRREIFMYLADRIKSKKLKEFGRKLKLNPNDVDDITDTNDVRFDKCIHLLETWYTTFASEATFDVLLSVLKSCKETLIADELKKN
;
A
#
# COMPACT_ATOMS: atom_id res chain seq x y z
N MET A 1 -31.12 23.83 55.07
CA MET A 1 -29.78 23.60 54.47
C MET A 1 -29.99 22.96 53.12
N ALA A 2 -29.42 23.59 52.09
CA ALA A 2 -29.46 23.16 50.70
C ALA A 2 -28.22 22.32 50.38
N VAL A 3 -28.39 21.32 49.52
CA VAL A 3 -27.55 20.99 48.35
C VAL A 3 -28.50 20.23 47.39
N SER A 4 -28.92 20.77 46.24
CA SER A 4 -28.19 20.85 44.96
C SER A 4 -27.70 19.46 44.50
N SER A 5 -27.95 18.93 43.32
CA SER A 5 -28.41 19.47 42.03
C SER A 5 -28.95 18.35 41.12
N ALA A 6 -29.56 18.78 40.02
CA ALA A 6 -30.29 18.07 38.97
C ALA A 6 -29.52 16.96 38.18
N PRO A 7 -30.20 16.28 37.22
CA PRO A 7 -29.76 15.06 36.55
C PRO A 7 -28.91 15.32 35.30
N ASN A 8 -28.05 14.37 34.95
CA ASN A 8 -27.15 14.47 33.80
C ASN A 8 -26.87 13.05 33.26
N THR A 9 -27.61 12.65 32.23
CA THR A 9 -27.32 12.78 30.77
C THR A 9 -26.63 11.56 30.21
N ALA A 10 -27.27 11.04 29.17
CA ALA A 10 -26.79 10.03 28.24
C ALA A 10 -25.28 10.13 27.99
N THR A 11 -24.57 9.03 28.17
CA THR A 11 -23.45 8.72 27.30
C THR A 11 -24.00 7.86 26.19
N THR A 12 -24.50 8.56 25.17
CA THR A 12 -24.47 8.13 23.79
C THR A 12 -23.15 7.41 23.53
N ILE A 13 -23.19 6.08 23.45
CA ILE A 13 -22.15 5.30 22.79
C ILE A 13 -22.31 5.53 21.28
N ASP A 14 -22.07 6.77 20.85
CA ASP A 14 -21.55 7.05 19.52
C ASP A 14 -20.05 6.77 19.61
N SER A 15 -19.72 5.50 19.57
CA SER A 15 -18.53 5.13 18.84
C SER A 15 -19.08 4.30 17.71
N SER A 16 -19.31 4.99 16.60
CA SER A 16 -19.48 4.41 15.29
C SER A 16 -18.40 3.34 15.12
N ILE A 17 -18.75 2.10 15.46
CA ILE A 17 -18.03 0.92 15.06
C ILE A 17 -18.24 0.91 13.55
N LYS A 18 -17.37 1.63 12.82
CA LYS A 18 -17.11 1.30 11.44
C LYS A 18 -16.79 -0.19 11.47
N PRO A 19 -17.62 -1.04 10.83
CA PRO A 19 -17.40 -2.46 10.90
C PRO A 19 -15.97 -2.71 10.44
N ALA A 20 -15.23 -3.48 11.22
CA ALA A 20 -13.92 -3.99 10.87
C ALA A 20 -14.08 -4.86 9.61
N ILE A 21 -14.11 -4.21 8.45
CA ILE A 21 -13.76 -4.83 7.18
C ILE A 21 -12.30 -5.18 7.36
N THR A 22 -12.08 -6.47 7.58
CA THR A 22 -11.01 -6.98 8.43
C THR A 22 -9.65 -6.64 7.85
N THR A 23 -8.68 -6.30 8.72
CA THR A 23 -7.27 -6.09 8.35
C THR A 23 -6.77 -7.16 7.38
N ALA A 24 -7.21 -8.42 7.55
CA ALA A 24 -6.88 -9.55 6.69
C ALA A 24 -7.36 -9.44 5.23
N GLU A 25 -8.56 -8.90 4.97
CA GLU A 25 -9.06 -8.72 3.59
C GLU A 25 -8.30 -7.63 2.85
N GLN A 26 -7.95 -6.54 3.55
CA GLN A 26 -7.14 -5.47 3.00
C GLN A 26 -5.70 -5.94 2.75
N GLU A 27 -5.15 -6.74 3.65
CA GLU A 27 -3.83 -7.36 3.47
C GLU A 27 -3.79 -8.38 2.32
N GLY A 28 -4.85 -9.18 2.16
CA GLY A 28 -5.02 -10.11 1.05
C GLY A 28 -5.04 -9.39 -0.29
N ARG A 29 -5.90 -8.37 -0.44
CA ARG A 29 -5.97 -7.54 -1.65
C ARG A 29 -4.64 -6.84 -1.95
N ARG A 30 -3.96 -6.30 -0.92
CA ARG A 30 -2.62 -5.70 -1.08
C ARG A 30 -1.62 -6.71 -1.62
N ARG A 31 -1.58 -7.93 -1.07
CA ARG A 31 -0.69 -9.00 -1.55
C ARG A 31 -0.97 -9.36 -3.01
N GLU A 32 -2.24 -9.51 -3.39
CA GLU A 32 -2.61 -9.81 -4.78
C GLU A 32 -2.14 -8.72 -5.74
N ILE A 33 -2.29 -7.45 -5.36
CA ILE A 33 -1.78 -6.30 -6.13
C ILE A 33 -0.26 -6.37 -6.28
N PHE A 34 0.46 -6.69 -5.20
CA PHE A 34 1.92 -6.77 -5.24
C PHE A 34 2.41 -7.92 -6.12
N MET A 35 1.76 -9.09 -6.02
CA MET A 35 2.04 -10.25 -6.88
C MET A 35 1.77 -9.94 -8.34
N TYR A 36 0.64 -9.29 -8.64
CA TYR A 36 0.30 -8.86 -9.99
C TYR A 36 1.35 -7.89 -10.56
N LEU A 37 1.81 -6.94 -9.75
CA LEU A 37 2.84 -6.00 -10.16
C LEU A 37 4.16 -6.73 -10.45
N ALA A 38 4.60 -7.59 -9.53
CA ALA A 38 5.87 -8.31 -9.59
C ALA A 38 5.96 -9.24 -10.81
N ASP A 39 4.84 -9.85 -11.21
CA ASP A 39 4.75 -10.70 -12.40
C ASP A 39 4.96 -9.90 -13.69
N ARG A 40 4.38 -8.70 -13.78
CA ARG A 40 4.33 -7.91 -15.03
C ARG A 40 5.44 -6.88 -15.19
N ILE A 41 5.92 -6.30 -14.10
CA ILE A 41 6.88 -5.20 -14.16
C ILE A 41 8.27 -5.73 -14.53
N LYS A 42 8.88 -5.15 -15.56
CA LYS A 42 10.25 -5.49 -15.98
C LYS A 42 11.26 -4.85 -15.03
N SER A 43 12.42 -5.48 -14.83
CA SER A 43 13.44 -5.04 -13.87
C SER A 43 13.88 -3.60 -14.07
N LYS A 44 14.11 -3.18 -15.33
CA LYS A 44 14.45 -1.78 -15.64
C LYS A 44 13.40 -0.79 -15.12
N LYS A 45 12.13 -1.16 -15.22
CA LYS A 45 10.99 -0.33 -14.80
C LYS A 45 10.75 -0.42 -13.31
N LEU A 46 10.98 -1.59 -12.72
CA LEU A 46 11.01 -1.78 -11.28
C LEU A 46 12.09 -0.91 -10.60
N LYS A 47 13.27 -0.79 -11.23
CA LYS A 47 14.33 0.12 -10.75
C LYS A 47 13.90 1.58 -10.77
N GLU A 48 13.31 2.01 -11.87
CA GLU A 48 12.77 3.37 -12.00
C GLU A 48 11.67 3.63 -10.96
N PHE A 49 10.78 2.66 -10.79
CA PHE A 49 9.67 2.69 -9.86
C PHE A 49 10.15 2.80 -8.40
N GLY A 50 11.07 1.94 -7.96
CA GLY A 50 11.62 1.97 -6.61
C GLY A 50 12.34 3.30 -6.28
N ARG A 51 13.08 3.86 -7.24
CA ARG A 51 13.71 5.19 -7.10
C ARG A 51 12.66 6.29 -6.90
N LYS A 52 11.53 6.24 -7.60
CA LYS A 52 10.44 7.22 -7.45
C LYS A 52 9.66 7.06 -6.15
N LEU A 53 9.57 5.84 -5.63
CA LEU A 53 9.07 5.58 -4.27
C LEU A 53 10.06 5.99 -3.17
N LYS A 54 11.22 6.56 -3.52
CA LYS A 54 12.29 6.98 -2.60
C LYS A 54 12.79 5.84 -1.71
N LEU A 55 12.76 4.62 -2.25
CA LEU A 55 13.30 3.45 -1.57
C LEU A 55 14.83 3.46 -1.66
N ASN A 56 15.44 2.70 -0.76
CA ASN A 56 16.89 2.59 -0.65
C ASN A 56 17.52 2.20 -2.01
N PRO A 57 18.41 3.03 -2.57
CA PRO A 57 19.01 2.79 -3.87
C PRO A 57 19.73 1.44 -3.99
N ASN A 58 20.30 0.93 -2.89
CA ASN A 58 21.00 -0.35 -2.89
C ASN A 58 20.05 -1.51 -3.19
N ASP A 59 18.87 -1.53 -2.54
CA ASP A 59 17.86 -2.57 -2.74
C ASP A 59 17.29 -2.52 -4.16
N VAL A 60 17.18 -1.32 -4.71
CA VAL A 60 16.71 -1.08 -6.07
C VAL A 60 17.75 -1.50 -7.10
N ASP A 61 19.02 -1.17 -6.89
CA ASP A 61 20.08 -1.44 -7.86
C ASP A 61 20.46 -2.92 -7.93
N ASP A 62 20.25 -3.65 -6.84
CA ASP A 62 20.43 -5.10 -6.73
C ASP A 62 19.36 -5.91 -7.50
N ILE A 63 18.31 -5.28 -8.05
CA ILE A 63 17.33 -5.99 -8.90
C ILE A 63 18.01 -6.52 -10.17
N THR A 64 17.80 -7.81 -10.45
CA THR A 64 18.34 -8.50 -11.63
C THR A 64 17.21 -8.93 -12.57
N ASP A 65 17.55 -9.30 -13.82
CA ASP A 65 16.57 -9.73 -14.83
C ASP A 65 16.12 -11.20 -14.69
N THR A 66 16.67 -11.95 -13.74
CA THR A 66 16.27 -13.33 -13.47
C THR A 66 14.87 -13.37 -12.88
N ASN A 67 13.96 -14.13 -13.50
CA ASN A 67 12.51 -14.04 -13.26
C ASN A 67 12.12 -14.23 -11.78
N ASP A 68 12.58 -15.31 -11.15
CA ASP A 68 12.23 -15.64 -9.77
C ASP A 68 12.83 -14.64 -8.78
N VAL A 69 14.10 -14.30 -8.96
CA VAL A 69 14.80 -13.30 -8.12
C VAL A 69 14.17 -11.91 -8.27
N ARG A 70 13.74 -11.53 -9.48
CA ARG A 70 13.07 -10.26 -9.73
C ARG A 70 11.72 -10.21 -9.02
N PHE A 71 10.95 -11.29 -9.09
CA PHE A 71 9.64 -11.38 -8.46
C PHE A 71 9.75 -11.17 -6.95
N ASP A 72 10.61 -11.95 -6.29
CA ASP A 72 10.80 -11.88 -4.83
C ASP A 72 11.32 -10.50 -4.40
N LYS A 73 12.28 -9.93 -5.15
CA LYS A 73 12.77 -8.56 -4.87
C LYS A 73 11.70 -7.51 -5.06
N CYS A 74 10.81 -7.66 -6.04
CA CYS A 74 9.70 -6.73 -6.24
C CYS A 74 8.73 -6.78 -5.06
N ILE A 75 8.34 -7.98 -4.61
CA ILE A 75 7.47 -8.14 -3.43
C ILE A 75 8.12 -7.51 -2.21
N HIS A 76 9.39 -7.82 -1.95
CA HIS A 76 10.10 -7.30 -0.79
C HIS A 76 10.21 -5.76 -0.81
N LEU A 77 10.46 -5.18 -1.99
CA LEU A 77 10.54 -3.74 -2.20
C LEU A 77 9.18 -3.06 -1.95
N LEU A 78 8.08 -3.66 -2.40
CA LEU A 78 6.72 -3.16 -2.16
C LEU A 78 6.29 -3.28 -0.70
N GLU A 79 6.65 -4.37 -0.03
CA GLU A 79 6.42 -4.55 1.41
C GLU A 79 7.25 -3.55 2.22
N THR A 80 8.51 -3.33 1.84
CA THR A 80 9.38 -2.32 2.45
C THR A 80 8.79 -0.92 2.28
N TRP A 81 8.29 -0.59 1.10
CA TRP A 81 7.60 0.67 0.85
C TRP A 81 6.36 0.83 1.75
N TYR A 82 5.52 -0.20 1.80
CA TYR A 82 4.30 -0.15 2.60
C TYR A 82 4.59 0.01 4.10
N THR A 83 5.62 -0.67 4.61
CA THR A 83 6.01 -0.61 6.02
C THR A 83 6.74 0.70 6.37
N THR A 84 7.58 1.22 5.46
CA THR A 84 8.36 2.45 5.68
C THR A 84 7.47 3.70 5.67
N PHE A 85 6.52 3.77 4.74
CA PHE A 85 5.70 4.95 4.53
C PHE A 85 4.29 4.81 5.12
N ALA A 86 3.92 3.62 5.62
CA ALA A 86 2.67 3.33 6.34
C ALA A 86 1.43 4.01 5.75
N SER A 87 0.92 5.07 6.39
CA SER A 87 -0.28 5.80 5.94
C SER A 87 -0.12 6.52 4.61
N GLU A 88 1.11 6.83 4.19
CA GLU A 88 1.40 7.44 2.88
C GLU A 88 1.54 6.40 1.76
N ALA A 89 1.69 5.12 2.10
CA ALA A 89 1.80 4.03 1.13
C ALA A 89 0.44 3.60 0.58
N THR A 90 -0.29 4.55 0.00
CA THR A 90 -1.63 4.33 -0.52
C THR A 90 -1.60 3.78 -1.95
N PHE A 91 -2.67 3.10 -2.33
CA PHE A 91 -2.81 2.58 -3.68
C PHE A 91 -2.78 3.70 -4.74
N ASP A 92 -3.32 4.88 -4.43
CA ASP A 92 -3.25 6.04 -5.32
C ASP A 92 -1.81 6.50 -5.60
N VAL A 93 -0.94 6.47 -4.58
CA VAL A 93 0.49 6.78 -4.75
C VAL A 93 1.15 5.73 -5.64
N LEU A 94 0.86 4.45 -5.43
CA LEU A 94 1.38 3.36 -6.27
C LEU A 94 0.96 3.54 -7.74
N LEU A 95 -0.32 3.79 -8.00
CA LEU A 95 -0.85 4.04 -9.35
C LEU A 95 -0.23 5.28 -10.01
N SER A 96 -0.10 6.38 -9.25
CA SER A 96 0.50 7.62 -9.73
C SER A 96 1.97 7.40 -10.14
N VAL A 97 2.73 6.68 -9.33
CA VAL A 97 4.14 6.38 -9.62
C VAL A 97 4.28 5.46 -10.82
N LEU A 98 3.44 4.42 -10.96
CA LEU A 98 3.42 3.56 -12.15
C LEU A 98 3.16 4.37 -13.43
N LYS A 99 2.16 5.26 -13.43
CA LYS A 99 1.87 6.14 -14.56
C LYS A 99 3.06 7.03 -14.89
N SER A 100 3.73 7.58 -13.87
CA SER A 100 4.93 8.39 -14.05
C SER A 100 6.12 7.61 -14.63
N CYS A 101 6.15 6.28 -14.45
CA CYS A 101 7.14 5.36 -15.03
C CYS A 101 6.75 4.86 -16.43
N LYS A 102 5.65 5.37 -17.01
CA LYS A 102 5.05 4.89 -18.27
C LYS A 102 4.50 3.47 -18.20
N GLU A 103 4.26 2.94 -17.00
CA GLU A 103 3.55 1.67 -16.77
C GLU A 103 2.03 1.92 -16.63
N THR A 104 1.48 2.71 -17.56
CA THR A 104 0.07 3.12 -17.53
C THR A 104 -0.88 1.94 -17.71
N LEU A 105 -0.48 0.94 -18.51
CA LEU A 105 -1.27 -0.28 -18.71
C LEU A 105 -1.45 -1.04 -17.39
N ILE A 106 -0.36 -1.29 -16.67
CA ILE A 106 -0.39 -1.97 -15.37
C ILE A 106 -1.22 -1.17 -14.36
N ALA A 107 -1.05 0.16 -14.32
CA ALA A 107 -1.82 1.02 -13.43
C ALA A 107 -3.34 1.01 -13.75
N ASP A 108 -3.70 1.00 -15.03
CA ASP A 108 -5.11 1.01 -15.43
C ASP A 108 -5.77 -0.37 -15.24
N GLU A 109 -5.02 -1.46 -15.38
CA GLU A 109 -5.48 -2.80 -15.02
C GLU A 109 -5.67 -2.95 -13.50
N LEU A 110 -4.70 -2.48 -12.72
CA LEU A 110 -4.78 -2.46 -11.25
C LEU A 110 -5.97 -1.63 -10.73
N LYS A 111 -6.34 -0.54 -11.41
CA LYS A 111 -7.51 0.28 -11.03
C LYS A 111 -8.85 -0.40 -11.29
N LYS A 112 -8.90 -1.39 -12.19
CA LYS A 112 -10.13 -2.10 -12.58
C LYS A 112 -10.42 -3.31 -11.68
N ASN A 113 -9.41 -3.82 -10.97
CA ASN A 113 -9.54 -4.85 -9.94
C ASN A 113 -9.90 -4.23 -8.59
#